data_AF-T1EJV8-F1
#
_entry.id   AF-T1EJV8-F1
#
_cell.length_a   1.000
_cell.length_b   1.000
_cell.length_c   1.000
_cell.angle_alpha   90.00
_cell.angle_beta   90.00
_cell.angle_gamma   90.00
#
_symmetry.space_group_name_H-M   'P 1'
#
loop_
_entity.id
_entity.type
_entity.pdbx_description
1 polymer ?
#
loop_
_entity_poly.entity_id
_entity_poly.type
_entity_poly.pdbx_seq_one_letter_code
_entity_poly.pdbx_strand_id
1 'polypeptide(L)' 'SLKEQFDAATNVIQSLPKKGSFQPSTEMQLMFYSLFKQATIGQCNVSRPAFYDIVGRTKW' A
#
# COMPACT_ATOMS: atom_id res chain seq x y z
N SER A 1 12.16 -14.57 -10.34
CA SER A 1 10.77 -14.59 -10.86
C SER A 1 10.08 -13.27 -10.51
N LEU A 2 8.97 -12.92 -11.18
CA LEU A 2 8.21 -11.69 -10.88
C LEU A 2 7.76 -11.64 -9.42
N LYS A 3 7.34 -12.80 -8.88
CA LYS A 3 6.92 -12.93 -7.48
C LYS A 3 8.05 -12.62 -6.50
N GLU A 4 9.25 -13.13 -6.75
CA GLU A 4 10.41 -12.85 -5.89
C GLU A 4 10.80 -11.37 -5.89
N GLN A 5 10.70 -10.70 -7.04
CA GLN A 5 10.97 -9.25 -7.13
C GLN A 5 9.91 -8.45 -6.37
N PHE A 6 8.64 -8.84 -6.47
CA PHE A 6 7.55 -8.23 -5.70
C PHE A 6 7.71 -8.44 -4.19
N ASP A 7 8.01 -9.68 -3.77
CA ASP A 7 8.22 -10.03 -2.36
C ASP A 7 9.43 -9.24 -1.79
N ALA A 8 10.52 -9.15 -2.55
CA ALA A 8 11.69 -8.34 -2.17
C ALA A 8 11.37 -6.85 -2.04
N ALA A 9 10.67 -6.26 -3.02
CA ALA A 9 10.29 -4.85 -2.99
C ALA A 9 9.35 -4.53 -1.82
N THR A 10 8.40 -5.43 -1.53
CA THR A 10 7.50 -5.32 -0.38
C THR A 10 8.27 -5.31 0.94
N ASN A 11 9.26 -6.20 1.10
CA ASN A 11 10.10 -6.26 2.29
C ASN A 11 10.92 -4.98 2.49
N VAL A 12 11.44 -4.39 1.41
CA VAL A 12 12.16 -3.11 1.47
C VAL A 12 11.23 -2.02 1.98
N ILE A 13 10.04 -1.86 1.38
CA ILE A 13 9.11 -0.80 1.79
C ILE A 13 8.64 -0.98 3.24
N GLN A 14 8.39 -2.22 3.69
CA GLN A 14 7.97 -2.50 5.06
C GLN A 14 9.08 -2.32 6.10
N SER A 15 10.34 -2.51 5.72
CA SER A 15 11.50 -2.32 6.61
C SER A 15 11.97 -0.87 6.71
N LEU A 16 11.43 0.05 5.88
CA LEU A 16 11.77 1.46 5.96
C LEU A 16 11.38 2.06 7.33
N PRO A 17 12.30 2.76 8.01
CA PRO A 17 11.99 3.42 9.27
C PRO A 17 11.03 4.59 9.01
N LYS A 18 10.01 4.73 9.86
CA LYS A 18 9.00 5.81 9.77
C LYS A 18 9.59 7.23 9.78
N LYS A 19 10.79 7.39 10.34
CA LYS A 19 11.56 8.65 10.38
C LYS A 19 12.96 8.42 9.80
N GLY A 20 13.01 8.00 8.54
CA GLY A 20 14.25 7.78 7.79
C GLY A 20 14.62 8.96 6.88
N SER A 21 15.80 8.84 6.26
CA SER A 21 16.28 9.72 5.18
C SER A 21 15.38 9.69 3.94
N PHE A 22 14.66 8.58 3.73
CA PHE A 22 13.65 8.44 2.70
C PHE A 22 12.28 8.26 3.33
N GLN A 23 11.37 9.19 3.06
CA GLN A 23 9.96 9.11 3.43
C GLN A 23 9.13 9.22 2.16
N PRO A 24 8.43 8.15 1.73
CA PRO A 24 7.55 8.22 0.58
C PRO A 24 6.40 9.20 0.89
N SER A 25 6.02 9.99 -0.11
CA SER A 25 4.85 10.87 -0.01
C SER A 25 3.58 10.06 0.26
N THR A 26 2.55 10.71 0.81
CA THR A 26 1.25 10.05 1.03
C THR A 26 0.71 9.42 -0.25
N GLU A 27 0.85 10.09 -1.40
CA GLU A 27 0.45 9.56 -2.71
C GLU A 27 1.22 8.29 -3.08
N MET A 28 2.54 8.26 -2.86
CA MET A 28 3.35 7.06 -3.10
C MET A 28 2.94 5.91 -2.18
N GLN A 29 2.64 6.19 -0.90
CA GLN A 29 2.19 5.17 0.04
C GLN A 29 0.84 4.57 -0.39
N LEU A 30 -0.09 5.41 -0.86
CA LEU A 30 -1.39 4.96 -1.36
C LEU A 30 -1.26 4.14 -2.64
N MET A 31 -0.35 4.53 -3.54
CA MET A 31 -0.03 3.76 -4.74
C MET A 31 0.58 2.38 -4.38
N PHE A 32 1.54 2.32 -3.46
CA PHE A 32 2.08 1.04 -3.01
C PHE A 32 1.00 0.17 -2.37
N TYR A 33 0.12 0.77 -1.57
CA TYR A 33 -1.00 0.07 -0.96
C TYR A 33 -1.96 -0.52 -2.01
N SER A 34 -2.40 0.27 -3.00
CA SER A 34 -3.35 -0.20 -4.01
C SER A 34 -2.78 -1.35 -4.84
N LEU A 35 -1.51 -1.24 -5.26
CA LEU A 35 -0.82 -2.29 -6.01
C LEU A 35 -0.59 -3.54 -5.17
N PHE A 36 -0.20 -3.38 -3.90
CA PHE A 36 -0.02 -4.50 -2.98
C PHE A 36 -1.33 -5.27 -2.78
N LYS A 37 -2.45 -4.57 -2.59
CA LYS A 37 -3.77 -5.18 -2.42
C LYS A 37 -4.22 -5.89 -3.71
N GLN A 38 -4.01 -5.26 -4.87
CA GLN A 38 -4.33 -5.86 -6.16
C GLN A 38 -3.52 -7.13 -6.44
N ALA A 39 -2.23 -7.15 -6.09
CA ALA A 39 -1.35 -8.29 -6.31
C ALA A 39 -1.61 -9.46 -5.35
N THR A 40 -2.09 -9.18 -4.13
CA THR A 40 -2.27 -10.20 -3.08
C THR A 40 -3.70 -10.72 -2.98
N ILE A 41 -4.70 -9.87 -3.19
CA ILE A 41 -6.12 -10.19 -3.02
C ILE A 41 -6.86 -10.13 -4.35
N GLY A 42 -6.39 -9.33 -5.29
CA GLY A 42 -7.11 -9.04 -6.53
C GLY A 42 -8.06 -7.86 -6.37
N GLN A 43 -9.25 -7.95 -6.96
CA GLN A 43 -10.23 -6.87 -6.96
C GLN A 43 -10.69 -6.49 -5.54
N CYS A 44 -10.97 -5.20 -5.32
CA CYS A 44 -11.48 -4.70 -4.06
C CYS A 44 -12.80 -5.40 -3.68
N ASN A 45 -12.80 -6.09 -2.55
CA ASN A 45 -13.91 -6.93 -2.08
C ASN A 45 -14.60 -6.39 -0.82
N VAL A 46 -14.29 -5.15 -0.43
CA VAL A 46 -14.86 -4.48 0.74
C VAL A 46 -15.75 -3.32 0.30
N SER A 47 -16.79 -3.00 1.08
CA SER A 47 -17.65 -1.85 0.81
C SER A 47 -16.93 -0.53 1.08
N ARG A 48 -17.33 0.52 0.35
CA ARG A 48 -16.75 1.86 0.50
C ARG A 48 -16.93 2.37 1.95
N PRO A 49 -15.85 2.79 2.62
CA PRO A 49 -15.92 3.32 3.98
C PRO A 49 -16.76 4.60 4.09
N ALA A 50 -17.24 4.85 5.30
CA ALA A 50 -18.03 6.03 5.63
C ALA A 50 -17.27 7.33 5.35
N PHE A 51 -18.00 8.43 5.12
CA PHE A 51 -17.40 9.69 4.71
C PHE A 51 -16.43 10.30 5.74
N TYR A 52 -16.62 10.00 7.03
CA TYR A 52 -15.78 10.47 8.13
C TYR A 52 -14.50 9.64 8.31
N ASP A 53 -14.44 8.43 7.75
CA ASP A 53 -13.23 7.62 7.74
C ASP A 53 -12.35 8.03 6.54
N ILE A 54 -11.63 9.14 6.70
CA ILE A 54 -10.79 9.71 5.65
C ILE A 54 -9.74 8.70 5.22
N VAL A 55 -9.04 8.07 6.17
CA VAL A 55 -7.96 7.12 5.89
C VAL A 55 -8.47 5.87 5.18
N GLY A 56 -9.58 5.29 5.67
CA GLY A 56 -10.20 4.15 5.03
C GLY A 56 -10.69 4.49 3.62
N ARG A 57 -11.35 5.65 3.45
CA ARG A 57 -11.80 6.10 2.12
C ARG A 57 -10.67 6.34 1.14
N THR A 58 -9.52 6.84 1.59
CA THR A 58 -8.38 7.09 0.69
C THR A 58 -7.68 5.78 0.31
N LYS A 59 -7.73 4.76 1.16
CA LYS A 59 -7.18 3.44 0.89
C LYS A 59 -8.10 2.55 0.07
N TRP A 60 -9.42 2.70 0.21
CA TRP A 60 -10.43 1.91 -0.48
C TRP A 60 -10.40 2.14 -1.99
#